data_AF-A0AA35QUJ9-F1
#
_entry.id   AF-A0AA35QUJ9-F1
#
_cell.length_a   1.000
_cell.length_b   1.000
_cell.length_c   1.000
_cell.angle_alpha   90.00
_cell.angle_beta   90.00
_cell.angle_gamma   90.00
#
_symmetry.space_group_name_H-M   'P 1'
#
loop_
_entity.id
_entity.type
_entity.pdbx_description
1 polymer ?
#
loop_
_entity_poly.entity_id
_entity_poly.type
_entity_poly.pdbx_seq_one_letter_code
_entity_poly.pdbx_strand_id
1 'polypeptide(L)'
;LLLHPFLLPPLSSPLPTHTQVETTVTLGSIETPVEVKKQLAIASWSHNLRDRIFTQLFPHLCDEITQKKEEYEKKMAERAARQASLRSTLASSHHSNLVVEHGYCNGVFGNAVLFASLAGFVYIVHYMVTNMV
;
A
#
# COMPACT_ATOMS: atom_id res chain seq x y z
N LEU A 1 -2.79 9.21 -69.43
CA LEU A 1 -1.35 9.46 -69.69
C LEU A 1 -0.81 10.25 -68.51
N LEU A 2 -0.19 9.56 -67.54
CA LEU A 2 1.24 9.67 -67.14
C LEU A 2 1.55 11.03 -66.47
N LEU A 3 2.19 11.19 -65.31
CA LEU A 3 2.84 10.34 -64.30
C LEU A 3 3.10 11.24 -63.05
N HIS A 4 3.01 10.63 -61.86
CA HIS A 4 3.56 11.03 -60.55
C HIS A 4 5.07 11.41 -60.59
N PRO A 5 5.78 11.71 -59.46
CA PRO A 5 5.44 12.34 -58.16
C PRO A 5 6.52 13.36 -57.69
N PHE A 6 6.20 14.30 -56.79
CA PHE A 6 7.23 14.92 -55.94
C PHE A 6 7.15 14.33 -54.54
N LEU A 7 8.27 13.73 -54.17
CA LEU A 7 8.53 12.86 -53.05
C LEU A 7 8.79 13.71 -51.80
N LEU A 8 7.96 13.61 -50.76
CA LEU A 8 8.39 13.87 -49.38
C LEU A 8 7.73 12.84 -48.45
N PRO A 9 8.47 12.36 -47.43
CA PRO A 9 8.34 11.01 -46.89
C PRO A 9 7.14 10.83 -45.94
N PRO A 10 6.73 9.57 -45.69
CA PRO A 10 5.77 9.27 -44.65
C PRO A 10 6.36 9.67 -43.30
N LEU A 11 5.65 10.52 -42.55
CA LEU A 11 5.97 10.76 -41.15
C LEU A 11 5.58 9.50 -40.34
N SER A 12 6.39 8.46 -40.52
CA SER A 12 6.53 7.33 -39.62
C SER A 12 7.30 7.83 -38.40
N SER A 13 6.62 8.49 -37.49
CA SER A 13 7.09 8.63 -36.12
C SER A 13 6.07 7.93 -35.21
N PRO A 14 6.46 6.90 -34.45
CA PRO A 14 5.58 6.34 -33.43
C PRO A 14 5.26 7.47 -32.45
N LEU A 15 3.96 7.73 -32.28
CA LEU A 15 3.45 8.59 -31.22
C LEU A 15 4.10 8.10 -29.91
N PRO A 16 4.80 8.94 -29.14
CA PRO A 16 5.45 8.48 -27.93
C PRO A 16 4.37 8.19 -26.88
N THR A 17 3.95 6.93 -26.80
CA THR A 17 3.36 6.36 -25.59
C THR A 17 4.46 6.29 -24.52
N HIS A 18 4.89 7.44 -24.01
CA HIS A 18 6.01 7.53 -23.07
C HIS A 18 5.75 8.50 -21.90
N THR A 19 4.54 9.01 -21.70
CA THR A 19 4.29 10.00 -20.63
C THR A 19 3.96 9.38 -19.26
N GLN A 20 3.65 8.09 -19.17
CA GLN A 20 3.23 7.48 -17.89
C GLN A 20 4.39 6.97 -17.03
N VAL A 21 5.59 6.82 -17.62
CA VAL A 21 6.82 6.40 -16.93
C VAL A 21 7.81 7.55 -16.78
N GLU A 22 7.69 8.60 -17.60
CA GLU A 22 8.53 9.79 -17.52
C GLU A 22 8.19 10.66 -16.30
N THR A 23 9.22 11.16 -15.63
CA THR A 23 9.15 12.11 -14.51
C THR A 23 8.83 13.54 -14.95
N THR A 24 8.48 13.74 -16.21
CA THR A 24 8.19 15.06 -16.78
C THR A 24 6.90 15.58 -16.15
N VAL A 25 6.99 16.70 -15.42
CA VAL A 25 5.84 17.38 -14.79
C VAL A 25 4.96 17.93 -15.91
N THR A 26 4.04 17.09 -16.36
CA THR A 26 2.97 17.47 -17.29
C THR A 26 1.82 18.06 -16.47
N LEU A 27 1.06 18.98 -17.06
CA LEU A 27 -0.11 19.58 -16.40
C LEU A 27 -1.05 18.47 -15.87
N GLY A 28 -1.24 18.41 -14.54
CA GLY A 28 -2.01 17.36 -13.86
C GLY A 28 -1.19 16.20 -13.29
N SER A 29 0.14 16.19 -13.46
CA SER A 29 1.04 15.23 -12.79
C SER A 29 1.09 15.50 -11.29
N ILE A 30 0.87 14.46 -10.49
CA ILE A 30 1.02 14.50 -9.04
C ILE A 30 2.27 13.69 -8.71
N GLU A 31 3.24 14.34 -8.07
CA GLU A 31 4.43 13.68 -7.55
C GLU A 31 4.06 12.83 -6.34
N THR A 32 3.82 11.54 -6.56
CA THR A 32 3.61 10.56 -5.50
C THR A 32 4.84 9.68 -5.32
N PRO A 33 5.23 9.32 -4.08
CA PRO A 33 6.30 8.35 -3.83
C PRO A 33 6.06 7.01 -4.53
N VAL A 34 7.14 6.30 -4.87
CA VAL A 34 7.06 5.01 -5.59
C VAL A 34 6.27 3.97 -4.79
N GLU A 35 6.37 4.01 -3.47
CA GLU A 35 5.63 3.16 -2.54
C GLU A 35 4.12 3.40 -2.66
N VAL A 36 3.72 4.67 -2.76
CA VAL A 36 2.32 5.07 -2.95
C VAL A 36 1.85 4.62 -4.33
N LYS A 37 2.66 4.79 -5.39
CA LYS A 37 2.34 4.27 -6.74
C LYS A 37 2.09 2.76 -6.73
N LYS A 38 2.91 1.99 -5.99
CA LYS A 38 2.74 0.54 -5.83
C LYS A 38 1.42 0.20 -5.11
N GLN A 39 1.10 0.91 -4.03
CA GLN A 39 -0.17 0.71 -3.32
C GLN A 39 -1.37 1.04 -4.21
N LEU A 40 -1.31 2.15 -4.94
CA LEU A 40 -2.34 2.56 -5.89
C LEU A 40 -2.51 1.53 -7.02
N ALA A 41 -1.42 0.93 -7.50
CA ALA A 41 -1.47 -0.14 -8.50
C ALA A 41 -2.15 -1.42 -7.99
N ILE A 42 -2.02 -1.74 -6.69
CA ILE A 42 -2.74 -2.86 -6.08
C ILE A 42 -4.21 -2.49 -5.86
N ALA A 43 -4.47 -1.27 -5.37
CA ALA A 43 -5.83 -0.78 -5.13
C ALA A 43 -6.65 -0.66 -6.42
N SER A 44 -6.00 -0.31 -7.54
CA SER A 44 -6.64 -0.13 -8.83
C SER A 44 -7.31 -1.40 -9.35
N TRP A 45 -6.82 -2.59 -8.99
CA TRP A 45 -7.46 -3.87 -9.33
C TRP A 45 -8.92 -3.92 -8.86
N SER A 46 -9.15 -3.59 -7.59
CA SER A 46 -10.50 -3.57 -7.01
C SER A 46 -11.37 -2.43 -7.54
N HIS A 47 -10.75 -1.34 -8.00
CA HIS A 47 -11.45 -0.21 -8.59
C HIS A 47 -11.93 -0.56 -10.00
N ASN A 48 -11.03 -1.09 -10.83
CA ASN A 48 -11.30 -1.44 -12.22
C ASN A 48 -12.34 -2.56 -12.35
N LEU A 49 -12.32 -3.56 -11.46
CA LEU A 49 -13.33 -4.64 -11.46
C LEU A 49 -14.74 -4.16 -11.06
N ARG A 50 -14.86 -3.01 -10.36
CA ARG A 50 -16.16 -2.44 -10.00
C ARG A 50 -16.77 -1.57 -11.09
N ASP A 51 -15.97 -1.15 -12.06
CA ASP A 51 -16.42 -0.31 -13.16
C ASP A 51 -17.08 -1.15 -14.27
N ARG A 52 -18.35 -0.88 -14.54
CA ARG A 52 -19.14 -1.57 -15.57
C ARG A 52 -18.62 -1.30 -16.98
N ILE A 53 -18.07 -0.11 -17.23
CA ILE A 53 -17.53 0.24 -18.53
C ILE A 53 -16.21 -0.52 -18.75
N PHE A 54 -15.33 -0.53 -17.75
CA PHE A 54 -14.08 -1.27 -17.80
C PHE A 54 -14.30 -2.77 -18.04
N THR A 55 -15.22 -3.37 -17.28
CA THR A 55 -15.56 -4.81 -17.38
C THR A 55 -16.21 -5.18 -18.72
N GLN A 56 -16.96 -4.27 -19.34
CA GLN A 56 -17.52 -4.49 -20.68
C GLN A 56 -16.48 -4.35 -21.80
N LEU A 57 -15.57 -3.37 -21.67
CA LEU A 57 -14.57 -3.10 -22.70
C LEU A 57 -13.39 -4.08 -22.64
N PHE A 58 -13.02 -4.55 -21.46
CA PHE A 58 -11.82 -5.36 -21.23
C PHE A 58 -12.07 -6.63 -20.39
N PRO A 59 -12.98 -7.53 -20.81
CA PRO A 59 -13.32 -8.72 -20.04
C PRO A 59 -12.11 -9.64 -19.78
N HIS A 60 -11.20 -9.78 -20.74
CA HIS A 60 -9.96 -10.57 -20.55
C HIS A 60 -9.07 -10.02 -19.43
N LEU A 61 -9.02 -8.68 -19.27
CA LEU A 61 -8.25 -8.08 -18.20
C LEU A 61 -8.91 -8.30 -16.83
N CYS A 62 -10.24 -8.43 -16.78
CA CYS A 62 -10.93 -8.74 -15.53
C CYS A 62 -10.56 -10.12 -15.00
N ASP A 63 -10.45 -11.11 -15.87
CA ASP A 63 -10.02 -12.46 -15.50
C ASP A 63 -8.57 -12.44 -14.99
N GLU A 64 -7.67 -11.77 -15.73
CA GLU A 64 -6.27 -11.64 -15.35
C GLU A 64 -6.08 -10.89 -14.01
N ILE A 65 -6.83 -9.80 -13.80
CA ILE A 65 -6.80 -9.02 -12.56
C ILE A 65 -7.33 -9.84 -11.40
N THR A 66 -8.40 -10.63 -11.61
CA THR A 66 -8.98 -11.49 -10.58
C THR A 66 -7.99 -12.56 -10.14
N GLN A 67 -7.36 -13.25 -11.11
CA GLN A 67 -6.32 -14.24 -10.81
C GLN A 67 -5.14 -13.62 -10.06
N LYS A 68 -4.61 -12.48 -10.53
CA LYS A 68 -3.49 -11.78 -9.88
C LYS A 68 -3.84 -11.33 -8.46
N LYS A 69 -5.08 -10.89 -8.23
CA LYS A 69 -5.57 -10.50 -6.92
C LYS A 69 -5.57 -11.69 -5.96
N GLU A 70 -6.11 -12.84 -6.37
CA GLU A 70 -6.13 -14.06 -5.55
C GLU A 70 -4.73 -14.55 -5.21
N GLU A 71 -3.81 -14.56 -6.19
CA GLU A 71 -2.41 -14.93 -5.95
C GLU A 71 -1.72 -13.98 -4.97
N TYR A 72 -2.01 -12.68 -5.06
CA TYR A 72 -1.48 -11.68 -4.16
C TYR A 72 -2.01 -11.87 -2.73
N GLU A 73 -3.31 -12.07 -2.57
CA GLU A 73 -3.95 -12.35 -1.28
C GLU A 73 -3.40 -13.62 -0.63
N LYS A 74 -3.21 -14.69 -1.41
CA LYS A 74 -2.61 -15.94 -0.94
C LYS A 74 -1.17 -15.73 -0.45
N LYS A 75 -0.34 -15.04 -1.24
CA LYS A 75 1.05 -14.72 -0.83
C LYS A 75 1.11 -13.87 0.43
N MET A 76 0.17 -12.93 0.60
CA MET A 76 0.09 -12.09 1.80
C MET A 76 -0.36 -12.91 3.02
N ALA A 77 -1.34 -13.80 2.86
CA ALA A 77 -1.77 -14.71 3.91
C ALA A 77 -0.65 -15.67 4.34
N GLU A 78 0.10 -16.24 3.39
CA GLU A 78 1.25 -17.09 3.69
C GLU A 78 2.36 -16.34 4.42
N ARG A 79 2.66 -15.09 4.03
CA ARG A 79 3.62 -14.24 4.73
C ARG A 79 3.16 -13.93 6.15
N ALA A 80 1.88 -13.60 6.33
CA ALA A 80 1.31 -13.35 7.65
C ALA A 80 1.37 -14.60 8.54
N ALA A 81 1.04 -15.77 7.99
CA ALA A 81 1.13 -17.04 8.71
C ALA A 81 2.58 -17.39 9.10
N ARG A 82 3.55 -17.19 8.20
CA ARG A 82 4.99 -17.37 8.50
C ARG A 82 5.50 -16.39 9.56
N GLN A 83 5.03 -15.14 9.54
CA GLN A 83 5.37 -14.18 10.57
C GLN A 83 4.75 -14.56 11.91
N ALA A 84 3.52 -15.09 11.92
CA ALA A 84 2.88 -15.57 13.13
C ALA A 84 3.64 -16.77 13.73
N SER A 85 4.09 -17.72 12.90
CA SER A 85 4.87 -18.86 13.38
C SER A 85 6.25 -18.45 13.90
N LEU A 86 6.98 -17.56 13.21
CA LEU A 86 8.26 -17.02 13.68
C LEU A 86 8.12 -16.26 15.01
N ARG A 87 7.04 -15.47 15.17
CA ARG A 87 6.73 -14.81 16.44
C ARG A 87 6.47 -15.81 17.57
N SER A 88 5.78 -16.92 17.29
CA SER A 88 5.49 -17.95 18.29
C SER A 88 6.75 -18.70 18.74
N THR A 89 7.71 -18.92 17.83
CA THR A 89 9.01 -19.53 18.16
C THR A 89 9.88 -18.58 18.99
N LEU A 90 9.90 -17.29 18.65
CA LEU A 90 10.69 -16.29 19.37
C LEU A 90 10.12 -15.97 20.76
N ALA A 91 8.79 -15.99 20.93
CA ALA A 91 8.13 -15.79 22.23
C ALA A 91 8.43 -16.92 23.24
N SER A 92 8.72 -18.13 22.76
CA SER A 92 9.06 -19.28 23.61
C SER A 92 10.50 -19.27 24.14
N SER A 93 11.39 -18.39 23.64
CA SER A 93 12.82 -18.37 23.98
C SER A 93 13.29 -17.22 24.88
N HIS A 94 12.42 -16.31 25.31
CA HIS A 94 12.83 -15.11 26.05
C HIS A 94 12.51 -15.18 27.56
N HIS A 95 13.25 -16.01 28.29
CA HIS A 95 13.43 -15.89 29.74
C HIS A 95 14.93 -15.80 30.08
N SER A 96 15.56 -14.70 29.69
CA SER A 96 16.79 -14.18 30.32
C SER A 96 17.21 -12.83 29.73
N ASN A 97 17.43 -11.88 30.63
CA ASN A 97 18.30 -10.69 30.54
C ASN A 97 18.18 -9.70 29.35
N LEU A 98 17.54 -8.56 29.67
CA LEU A 98 18.06 -7.19 29.51
C LEU A 98 18.78 -6.85 28.19
N VAL A 99 18.09 -6.18 27.25
CA VAL A 99 18.55 -4.92 26.62
C VAL A 99 17.33 -4.18 26.07
N VAL A 100 17.24 -2.93 26.47
CA VAL A 100 16.36 -1.88 25.94
C VAL A 100 16.78 -1.59 24.49
N GLU A 101 16.04 -2.06 23.49
CA GLU A 101 15.96 -1.41 22.17
C GLU A 101 14.88 -2.03 21.26
N HIS A 102 14.09 -1.16 20.63
CA HIS A 102 13.38 -1.40 19.37
C HIS A 102 12.38 -2.58 19.27
N GLY A 103 11.28 -2.51 20.02
CA GLY A 103 10.16 -3.44 19.80
C GLY A 103 8.89 -3.07 20.55
N TYR A 104 8.31 -1.91 20.22
CA TYR A 104 6.98 -1.51 20.70
C TYR A 104 6.02 -2.69 20.61
N CYS A 105 5.61 -3.18 21.77
CA CYS A 105 5.01 -4.49 21.96
C CYS A 105 3.71 -4.57 21.16
N ASN A 106 3.74 -5.36 20.10
CA ASN A 106 2.77 -5.39 19.02
C ASN A 106 1.33 -5.59 19.52
N GLY A 107 0.50 -4.56 19.32
CA GLY A 107 -0.95 -4.63 19.45
C GLY A 107 -1.47 -4.46 20.87
N VAL A 108 -1.41 -5.51 21.70
CA VAL A 108 -2.17 -5.54 22.96
C VAL A 108 -1.46 -4.81 24.10
N PHE A 109 -0.16 -5.07 24.28
CA PHE A 109 0.60 -4.47 25.39
C PHE A 109 0.87 -2.98 25.16
N GLY A 110 1.17 -2.58 23.91
CA GLY A 110 1.28 -1.16 23.55
C GLY A 110 -0.03 -0.38 23.80
N ASN A 111 -1.17 -0.96 23.41
CA ASN A 111 -2.47 -0.35 23.68
C ASN A 111 -2.77 -0.28 25.18
N ALA A 112 -2.47 -1.33 25.94
CA ALA A 112 -2.68 -1.36 27.39
C ALA A 112 -1.87 -0.28 28.13
N VAL A 113 -0.60 -0.09 27.75
CA VAL A 113 0.26 0.97 28.31
C VAL A 113 -0.30 2.36 28.00
N LEU A 114 -0.82 2.57 26.78
CA LEU A 114 -1.41 3.84 26.38
C LEU A 114 -2.72 4.14 27.13
N PHE A 115 -3.57 3.15 27.35
CA PHE A 115 -4.77 3.33 28.19
C PHE A 115 -4.43 3.54 29.66
N ALA A 116 -3.42 2.84 30.19
CA ALA A 116 -2.98 3.00 31.57
C ALA A 116 -2.37 4.39 31.83
N SER A 117 -1.58 4.93 30.89
CA SER A 117 -1.00 6.27 31.02
C SER A 117 -2.07 7.36 30.93
N LEU A 118 -3.05 7.22 30.03
CA LEU A 118 -4.18 8.14 29.94
C LEU A 118 -5.04 8.11 31.22
N ALA A 119 -5.38 6.91 31.72
CA ALA A 119 -6.16 6.74 32.94
C ALA A 119 -5.41 7.29 34.17
N GLY A 120 -4.10 7.02 34.27
CA GLY A 120 -3.25 7.55 35.32
C GLY A 120 -3.19 9.08 35.31
N PHE A 121 -3.06 9.69 34.13
CA PHE A 121 -3.07 11.14 33.99
C PHE A 121 -4.39 11.76 34.48
N VAL A 122 -5.53 11.22 34.05
CA VAL A 122 -6.85 11.70 34.50
C VAL A 122 -7.00 11.55 36.01
N TYR A 123 -6.56 10.42 36.59
CA TYR A 123 -6.60 10.19 38.02
C TYR A 123 -5.76 11.21 38.80
N ILE A 124 -4.54 11.49 38.34
CA ILE A 124 -3.65 12.48 38.96
C ILE A 124 -4.27 13.87 38.92
N VAL A 125 -4.80 14.29 37.77
CA VAL A 125 -5.47 15.60 37.63
C VAL A 125 -6.68 15.71 38.57
N HIS A 126 -7.51 14.68 38.61
CA HIS A 126 -8.65 14.63 39.52
C HIS A 126 -8.22 14.68 40.99
N TYR A 127 -7.18 13.94 41.35
CA TYR A 127 -6.61 13.94 42.70
C TYR A 127 -6.08 15.33 43.08
N MET A 128 -5.36 16.02 42.19
CA MET A 128 -4.87 17.35 42.46
C MET A 128 -6.00 18.36 42.67
N VAL A 129 -7.03 18.37 41.82
CA VAL A 129 -8.17 19.29 41.95
C VAL A 129 -8.96 19.01 43.24
N THR A 130 -9.20 17.74 43.56
CA THR A 130 -9.96 17.35 44.76
C THR A 130 -9.19 17.62 46.05
N ASN A 131 -7.86 17.53 46.02
CA ASN A 131 -7.01 17.77 47.19
C ASN A 131 -6.62 19.25 47.36
N MET A 132 -6.88 20.09 46.35
CA MET A 132 -6.64 21.55 46.40
C MET A 132 -7.91 22.38 46.70
N VAL A 133 -9.10 21.76 46.67
CA VAL A 133 -10.39 22.34 47.08
C VAL A 133 -10.74 21.83 48.47
#